data_AF-A0A1C3XB82-F1
#
_entry.id   AF-A0A1C3XB82-F1
#
_cell.length_a   1.000
_cell.length_b   1.000
_cell.length_c   1.000
_cell.angle_alpha   90.00
_cell.angle_beta   90.00
_cell.angle_gamma   90.00
#
_symmetry.space_group_name_H-M   'P 1'
#
loop_
_entity.id
_entity.type
_entity.pdbx_description
1 polymer ?
#
loop_
_entity_poly.entity_id
_entity_poly.type
_entity_poly.pdbx_seq_one_letter_code
_entity_poly.pdbx_strand_id
1 'polypeptide(L)'
;MTTVVWGSTKKPVTSLRLAEAIEQNFHEEGTLYIGYPVLSASDGASSIDALWVSPGHGLIIFHLVEGRDIGNYREIQDEFANNLETRLRAHRALMHGRTLLAPPRVVTYAPMVRLDGNDDASYPVANDDNLLPVLHTTVWDHPDLFTAAHSVIQSISSIRQGRRRRTIHNQNSRGAILKALEDSIANLDSRQSRAVIETVEGVQRIRGLAGSGKTIILALKAAYLHAQHPDWRIAVTFNTRSLKGQFRKYITNFVFEQTRDIPDWTKLQILNAWGAPGSDDRTGVYYQFCQANGVEFFDFTSARRKFLPTQEFSGVCQHALSSVDSPQKLFDVVLVDEAQDFRPEFLRLCYAALGTPKRLVYAYDELQSLTDSTLPPPEELFGTDAEGRPLVTFAAPQPGQPSQDIILEKCYRNSRPVLATAHALGFGIYRKPDPKSGTGLIQMFDRSELWEDVGYSVVDGELRRQALTSSVVSKSVTLAATVCCRLVEQAVVIRNRPKALVAWELV
;
A
#
# COMPACT_ATOMS: atom_id res chain seq x y z
N MET A 1 -13.41 14.49 -10.34
CA MET A 1 -14.11 13.79 -9.25
C MET A 1 -13.14 13.62 -8.09
N THR A 2 -13.59 14.04 -6.91
CA THR A 2 -12.82 13.91 -5.67
C THR A 2 -12.62 12.43 -5.35
N THR A 3 -11.38 12.04 -5.05
CA THR A 3 -11.06 10.68 -4.59
C THR A 3 -10.95 10.65 -3.07
N VAL A 4 -11.55 9.65 -2.43
CA VAL A 4 -11.42 9.46 -0.97
C VAL A 4 -10.33 8.43 -0.66
N VAL A 5 -9.45 8.75 0.28
CA VAL A 5 -8.36 7.89 0.75
C VAL A 5 -8.58 7.58 2.23
N TRP A 6 -8.85 6.30 2.53
CA TRP A 6 -9.29 5.83 3.83
C TRP A 6 -8.15 5.41 4.75
N GLY A 7 -7.62 6.34 5.54
CA GLY A 7 -6.69 6.05 6.63
C GLY A 7 -7.37 5.47 7.87
N SER A 8 -6.63 5.42 8.98
CA SER A 8 -7.17 4.93 10.24
C SER A 8 -7.99 6.04 10.92
N THR A 9 -9.25 5.76 11.25
CA THR A 9 -10.14 6.72 11.91
C THR A 9 -10.78 6.12 13.16
N LYS A 10 -10.95 6.96 14.19
CA LYS A 10 -11.71 6.62 15.40
C LYS A 10 -13.18 7.03 15.31
N LYS A 11 -13.58 7.73 14.24
CA LYS A 11 -14.90 8.35 14.05
C LYS A 11 -15.56 7.89 12.74
N PRO A 12 -15.70 6.56 12.52
CA PRO A 12 -15.99 5.99 11.20
C PRO A 12 -17.35 6.43 10.64
N VAL A 13 -18.36 6.63 11.49
CA VAL A 13 -19.71 7.01 11.05
C VAL A 13 -19.71 8.44 10.52
N THR A 14 -19.07 9.36 11.24
CA THR A 14 -18.99 10.76 10.83
C THR A 14 -18.06 10.94 9.62
N SER A 15 -16.96 10.18 9.55
CA SER A 15 -16.08 10.16 8.37
C SER A 15 -16.83 9.70 7.11
N LEU A 16 -17.67 8.66 7.21
CA LEU A 16 -18.48 8.17 6.08
C LEU A 16 -19.48 9.23 5.59
N ARG A 17 -20.21 9.87 6.52
CA ARG A 17 -21.14 10.95 6.16
C ARG A 17 -20.46 12.11 5.45
N LEU A 18 -19.30 12.53 5.96
CA LEU A 18 -18.49 13.59 5.32
C LEU A 18 -18.05 13.17 3.91
N ALA A 19 -17.55 11.94 3.76
CA ALA A 19 -17.10 11.43 2.47
C ALA A 19 -18.24 11.38 1.44
N GLU A 20 -19.40 10.84 1.83
CA GLU A 20 -20.59 10.79 0.99
C GLU A 20 -21.05 12.20 0.58
N ALA A 21 -21.10 13.15 1.52
CA ALA A 21 -21.46 14.53 1.23
C ALA A 21 -20.50 15.19 0.22
N ILE A 22 -19.19 14.96 0.36
CA ILE A 22 -18.20 15.54 -0.56
C ILE A 22 -18.27 14.87 -1.95
N GLU A 23 -18.31 13.53 -2.01
CA GLU A 23 -18.35 12.79 -3.28
C GLU A 23 -19.61 13.10 -4.11
N GLN A 24 -20.76 13.28 -3.44
CA GLN A 24 -22.05 13.57 -4.11
C GLN A 24 -22.16 15.01 -4.61
N ASN A 25 -21.54 15.98 -3.93
CA ASN A 25 -21.76 17.41 -4.21
C ASN A 25 -20.56 18.09 -4.90
N PHE A 26 -19.35 17.50 -4.85
CA PHE A 26 -18.13 18.11 -5.42
C PHE A 26 -17.48 17.19 -6.46
N HIS A 27 -17.87 17.39 -7.72
CA HIS A 27 -17.36 16.61 -8.87
C HIS A 27 -16.02 17.10 -9.45
N GLU A 28 -15.45 18.17 -8.88
CA GLU A 28 -14.14 18.69 -9.26
C GLU A 28 -13.00 17.70 -8.97
N GLU A 29 -11.80 17.99 -9.46
CA GLU A 29 -10.60 17.26 -9.08
C GLU A 29 -10.29 17.55 -7.61
N GLY A 30 -9.97 16.53 -6.81
CA GLY A 30 -9.68 16.73 -5.39
C GLY A 30 -9.34 15.42 -4.70
N THR A 31 -8.84 15.51 -3.47
CA THR A 31 -8.61 14.33 -2.63
C THR A 31 -9.06 14.59 -1.20
N LEU A 32 -9.96 13.76 -0.70
CA LEU A 32 -10.34 13.72 0.71
C LEU A 32 -9.55 12.62 1.40
N TYR A 33 -8.71 13.00 2.35
CA TYR A 33 -7.98 12.09 3.22
C TYR A 33 -8.76 11.92 4.51
N ILE A 34 -9.01 10.67 4.92
CA ILE A 34 -9.58 10.34 6.24
C ILE A 34 -8.45 9.84 7.13
N GLY A 35 -8.31 10.40 8.33
CA GLY A 35 -7.27 10.02 9.29
C GLY A 35 -5.84 10.37 8.86
N TYR A 36 -5.66 11.35 7.97
CA TYR A 36 -4.37 11.76 7.42
C TYR A 36 -4.39 13.25 7.02
N PRO A 37 -3.28 14.00 7.14
CA PRO A 37 -1.93 13.61 7.57
C PRO A 37 -1.79 13.39 9.08
N VAL A 38 -0.71 12.72 9.46
CA VAL A 38 -0.21 12.71 10.83
C VAL A 38 0.64 13.95 11.03
N LEU A 39 0.33 14.72 12.07
CA LEU A 39 1.04 15.93 12.44
C LEU A 39 1.67 15.76 13.83
N SER A 40 2.75 16.48 14.08
CA SER A 40 3.32 16.61 15.43
C SER A 40 2.47 17.57 16.25
N ALA A 41 1.98 17.12 17.42
CA ALA A 41 1.33 17.94 18.44
C ALA A 41 2.20 18.01 19.71
N SER A 42 1.83 18.87 20.66
CA SER A 42 2.56 19.03 21.93
C SER A 42 2.66 17.73 22.76
N ASP A 43 1.65 16.87 22.66
CA ASP A 43 1.52 15.63 23.45
C ASP A 43 1.81 14.35 22.63
N GLY A 44 2.40 14.50 21.43
CA GLY A 44 2.76 13.39 20.55
C GLY A 44 2.22 13.55 19.13
N ALA A 45 2.13 12.44 18.38
CA ALA A 45 1.56 12.45 17.05
C ALA A 45 0.03 12.58 17.11
N SER A 46 -0.53 13.56 16.41
CA SER A 46 -1.98 13.77 16.27
C SER A 46 -2.37 13.69 14.79
N SER A 47 -3.28 12.79 14.47
CA SER A 47 -3.83 12.67 13.13
C SER A 47 -4.97 13.65 12.93
N ILE A 48 -4.96 14.37 11.80
CA ILE A 48 -6.16 15.09 11.36
C ILE A 48 -7.27 14.07 11.07
N ASP A 49 -8.49 14.32 11.56
CA ASP A 49 -9.62 13.42 11.35
C ASP A 49 -9.99 13.31 9.85
N ALA A 50 -10.05 14.43 9.14
CA ALA A 50 -10.06 14.45 7.68
C ALA A 50 -9.48 15.74 7.08
N LEU A 51 -8.88 15.64 5.89
CA LEU A 51 -8.34 16.76 5.13
C LEU A 51 -8.79 16.66 3.67
N TRP A 52 -9.51 17.66 3.18
CA TRP A 52 -9.85 17.80 1.78
C TRP A 52 -8.92 18.80 1.09
N VAL A 53 -8.33 18.37 -0.01
CA VAL A 53 -7.50 19.21 -0.89
C VAL A 53 -8.22 19.33 -2.22
N SER A 54 -8.56 20.55 -2.61
CA SER A 54 -9.27 20.86 -3.85
C SER A 54 -8.69 22.12 -4.53
N PRO A 55 -8.66 22.21 -5.87
CA PRO A 55 -8.33 23.43 -6.58
C PRO A 55 -9.26 24.59 -6.25
N GLY A 56 -10.57 24.34 -6.12
CA GLY A 56 -11.56 25.41 -5.88
C GLY A 56 -11.60 25.88 -4.42
N HIS A 57 -11.31 24.98 -3.49
CA HIS A 57 -11.55 25.19 -2.05
C HIS A 57 -10.27 25.21 -1.19
N GLY A 58 -9.11 24.90 -1.77
CA GLY A 58 -7.83 24.89 -1.06
C GLY A 58 -7.68 23.69 -0.13
N LEU A 59 -7.20 23.94 1.09
CA LEU A 59 -7.02 22.92 2.13
C LEU A 59 -8.05 23.11 3.23
N ILE A 60 -8.97 22.15 3.37
CA ILE A 60 -10.00 22.15 4.41
C ILE A 60 -9.77 20.97 5.34
N ILE A 61 -9.37 21.27 6.57
CA ILE A 61 -9.28 20.32 7.68
C ILE A 61 -10.68 20.19 8.29
N PHE A 62 -11.11 18.96 8.53
CA PHE A 62 -12.31 18.66 9.29
C PHE A 62 -11.93 18.09 10.65
N HIS A 63 -12.34 18.77 11.71
CA HIS A 63 -12.41 18.18 13.04
C HIS A 63 -13.77 17.51 13.18
N LEU A 64 -13.79 16.18 13.34
CA LEU A 64 -15.05 15.42 13.36
C LEU A 64 -15.53 15.25 14.80
N VAL A 65 -16.84 15.39 15.04
CA VAL A 65 -17.42 15.19 16.37
C VAL A 65 -18.55 14.16 16.28
N GLU A 66 -18.43 13.09 17.08
CA GLU A 66 -19.49 12.10 17.26
C GLU A 66 -20.27 12.44 18.53
N GLY A 67 -21.49 12.98 18.36
CA GLY A 67 -22.37 13.34 19.47
C GLY A 67 -22.80 14.81 19.43
N ARG A 68 -23.39 15.27 20.54
CA ARG A 68 -23.93 16.65 20.67
C ARG A 68 -22.96 17.61 21.36
N ASP A 69 -21.97 17.10 22.06
CA ASP A 69 -20.97 17.91 22.74
C ASP A 69 -19.80 18.17 21.80
N ILE A 70 -19.55 19.44 21.51
CA ILE A 70 -18.45 19.89 20.64
C ILE A 70 -17.18 20.19 21.42
N GLY A 71 -17.23 20.15 22.76
CA GLY A 71 -16.08 20.38 23.63
C GLY A 71 -15.34 21.68 23.31
N ASN A 72 -14.02 21.66 23.48
CA ASN A 72 -13.15 22.80 23.20
C ASN A 72 -12.73 22.87 21.72
N TYR A 73 -13.70 22.86 20.82
CA TYR A 73 -13.45 22.75 19.38
C TYR A 73 -12.58 23.89 18.83
N ARG A 74 -12.62 25.09 19.42
CA ARG A 74 -11.84 26.25 18.97
C ARG A 74 -10.34 26.03 19.11
N GLU A 75 -9.91 25.52 20.28
CA GLU A 75 -8.50 25.17 20.51
C GLU A 75 -8.02 24.07 19.56
N ILE A 76 -8.88 23.07 19.29
CA ILE A 76 -8.56 21.99 18.35
C ILE A 76 -8.43 22.52 16.91
N GLN A 77 -9.30 23.46 16.51
CA GLN A 77 -9.20 24.09 15.19
C GLN A 77 -7.88 24.87 15.05
N ASP A 78 -7.54 25.69 16.05
CA ASP A 78 -6.28 26.44 16.05
C ASP A 78 -5.07 25.51 16.02
N GLU A 79 -5.08 24.43 16.81
CA GLU A 79 -4.02 23.43 16.83
C GLU A 79 -3.83 22.79 15.45
N PHE A 80 -4.91 22.31 14.83
CA PHE A 80 -4.86 21.69 13.50
C PHE A 80 -4.36 22.66 12.42
N ALA A 81 -4.84 23.91 12.43
CA ALA A 81 -4.39 24.94 11.51
C ALA A 81 -2.89 25.20 11.67
N ASN A 82 -2.44 25.47 12.90
CA ASN A 82 -1.05 25.81 13.20
C ASN A 82 -0.07 24.67 12.85
N ASN A 83 -0.44 23.43 13.17
CA ASN A 83 0.39 22.27 12.89
C ASN A 83 0.55 22.04 11.38
N LEU A 84 -0.54 22.18 10.60
CA LEU A 84 -0.46 22.03 9.14
C LEU A 84 0.25 23.23 8.50
N GLU A 85 0.00 24.46 8.94
CA GLU A 85 0.71 25.66 8.47
C GLU A 85 2.22 25.54 8.66
N THR A 86 2.67 25.05 9.81
CA THR A 86 4.09 24.86 10.11
C THR A 86 4.75 23.96 9.07
N ARG A 87 4.05 22.88 8.68
CA ARG A 87 4.50 21.96 7.62
C ARG A 87 4.52 22.67 6.26
N LEU A 88 3.46 23.38 5.88
CA LEU A 88 3.34 24.05 4.58
C LEU A 88 4.36 25.18 4.39
N ARG A 89 4.66 25.96 5.44
CA ARG A 89 5.61 27.08 5.40
C ARG A 89 7.04 26.67 5.07
N ALA A 90 7.42 25.41 5.32
CA ALA A 90 8.72 24.88 4.90
C ALA A 90 8.87 24.80 3.37
N HIS A 91 7.77 24.86 2.61
CA HIS A 91 7.75 24.72 1.17
C HIS A 91 7.63 26.08 0.47
N ARG A 92 8.75 26.56 -0.08
CA ARG A 92 8.85 27.87 -0.76
C ARG A 92 7.82 28.08 -1.88
N ALA A 93 7.37 27.02 -2.56
CA ALA A 93 6.36 27.11 -3.61
C ALA A 93 4.99 27.62 -3.11
N LEU A 94 4.70 27.42 -1.81
CA LEU A 94 3.46 27.85 -1.18
C LEU A 94 3.60 29.23 -0.49
N MET A 95 4.74 29.90 -0.64
CA MET A 95 5.05 31.14 0.09
C MET A 95 5.25 32.32 -0.87
N HIS A 96 4.62 33.45 -0.57
CA HIS A 96 4.95 34.74 -1.16
C HIS A 96 5.49 35.69 -0.09
N GLY A 97 6.81 35.91 -0.10
CA GLY A 97 7.47 36.65 0.98
C GLY A 97 7.32 35.92 2.32
N ARG A 98 6.54 36.50 3.24
CA ARG A 98 6.23 35.92 4.56
C ARG A 98 4.82 35.30 4.64
N THR A 99 4.03 35.45 3.58
CA THR A 99 2.63 35.02 3.52
C THR A 99 2.53 33.61 2.95
N LEU A 100 1.77 32.75 3.64
CA LEU A 100 1.39 31.43 3.15
C LEU A 100 0.22 31.61 2.16
N LEU A 101 0.37 31.09 0.95
CA LEU A 101 -0.63 31.19 -0.13
C LEU A 101 -1.68 30.08 -0.08
N ALA A 102 -1.44 29.05 0.72
CA ALA A 102 -2.33 27.91 0.91
C ALA A 102 -2.64 27.71 2.42
N PRO A 103 -3.23 28.70 3.11
CA PRO A 103 -3.56 28.57 4.52
C PRO A 103 -4.66 27.51 4.70
N PRO A 104 -4.53 26.59 5.68
CA PRO A 104 -5.55 25.62 5.96
C PRO A 104 -6.76 26.28 6.63
N ARG A 105 -7.96 26.00 6.14
CA ARG A 105 -9.21 26.32 6.83
C ARG A 105 -9.63 25.11 7.66
N VAL A 106 -10.09 25.33 8.89
CA VAL A 106 -10.60 24.23 9.73
C VAL A 106 -12.09 24.39 9.92
N VAL A 107 -12.82 23.28 9.79
CA VAL A 107 -14.26 23.20 10.05
C VAL A 107 -14.51 22.09 11.05
N THR A 108 -15.23 22.39 12.13
CA THR A 108 -15.73 21.32 13.01
C THR A 108 -17.00 20.77 12.39
N TYR A 109 -16.98 19.51 11.96
CA TYR A 109 -18.16 18.82 11.44
C TYR A 109 -18.77 17.95 12.53
N ALA A 110 -19.96 18.34 12.98
CA ALA A 110 -20.68 17.74 14.09
C ALA A 110 -22.15 17.50 13.67
N PRO A 111 -22.46 16.34 13.05
CA PRO A 111 -23.78 16.07 12.44
C PRO A 111 -24.98 16.22 13.39
N MET A 112 -24.79 15.96 14.68
CA MET A 112 -25.87 15.89 15.68
C MET A 112 -26.07 17.19 16.46
N VAL A 113 -25.28 18.22 16.19
CA VAL A 113 -25.33 19.50 16.92
C VAL A 113 -26.44 20.39 16.37
N ARG A 114 -27.12 21.07 17.28
CA ARG A 114 -28.03 22.16 16.93
C ARG A 114 -27.24 23.46 16.92
N LEU A 115 -27.28 24.16 15.80
CA LEU A 115 -26.61 25.43 15.63
C LEU A 115 -27.60 26.55 15.95
N ASP A 116 -27.28 27.37 16.95
CA ASP A 116 -28.16 28.43 17.46
C ASP A 116 -28.01 29.77 16.69
N GLY A 117 -27.43 29.72 15.47
CA GLY A 117 -27.31 30.88 14.57
C GLY A 117 -26.23 31.91 14.93
N ASN A 118 -25.42 31.66 15.96
CA ASN A 118 -24.28 32.50 16.33
C ASN A 118 -22.99 31.96 15.69
N ASP A 119 -22.89 32.12 14.36
CA ASP A 119 -21.77 31.62 13.56
C ASP A 119 -20.55 32.53 13.72
N ASP A 120 -19.58 32.08 14.50
CA ASP A 120 -18.25 32.67 14.52
C ASP A 120 -17.53 32.27 13.22
N ALA A 121 -17.41 33.21 12.27
CA ALA A 121 -16.78 32.95 10.98
C ALA A 121 -15.31 32.51 11.09
N SER A 122 -14.63 32.85 12.19
CA SER A 122 -13.26 32.40 12.47
C SER A 122 -13.19 30.96 12.96
N TYR A 123 -14.27 30.43 13.51
CA TYR A 123 -14.35 29.07 14.06
C TYR A 123 -15.59 28.32 13.56
N PRO A 124 -15.67 27.99 12.25
CA PRO A 124 -16.88 27.46 11.65
C PRO A 124 -17.23 26.07 12.19
N VAL A 125 -18.51 25.88 12.50
CA VAL A 125 -19.10 24.60 12.90
C VAL A 125 -20.19 24.25 11.89
N ALA A 126 -20.13 23.02 11.37
CA ALA A 126 -21.09 22.51 10.41
C ALA A 126 -21.80 21.26 10.93
N ASN A 127 -23.08 21.13 10.62
CA ASN A 127 -23.87 19.91 10.75
C ASN A 127 -24.33 19.45 9.35
N ASP A 128 -25.22 18.45 9.27
CA ASP A 128 -25.70 17.91 7.99
C ASP A 128 -26.46 18.95 7.14
N ASP A 129 -27.09 19.95 7.78
CA ASP A 129 -27.92 20.95 7.10
C ASP A 129 -27.10 22.08 6.46
N ASN A 130 -25.97 22.46 7.07
CA ASN A 130 -25.19 23.63 6.63
C ASN A 130 -23.76 23.32 6.14
N LEU A 131 -23.34 22.04 6.10
CA LEU A 131 -22.00 21.66 5.60
C LEU A 131 -21.72 22.20 4.19
N LEU A 132 -22.63 21.98 3.24
CA LEU A 132 -22.43 22.43 1.85
C LEU A 132 -22.35 23.96 1.74
N PRO A 133 -23.27 24.74 2.35
CA PRO A 133 -23.12 26.20 2.43
C PRO A 133 -21.76 26.64 2.99
N VAL A 134 -21.31 26.05 4.10
CA VAL A 134 -20.00 26.39 4.72
C VAL A 134 -18.86 26.12 3.75
N LEU A 135 -18.87 24.98 3.06
CA LEU A 135 -17.84 24.64 2.09
C LEU A 135 -17.85 25.54 0.86
N HIS A 136 -19.02 25.84 0.28
CA HIS A 136 -19.13 26.74 -0.88
C HIS A 136 -18.68 28.18 -0.60
N THR A 137 -18.71 28.64 0.65
CA THR A 137 -18.14 29.95 1.03
C THR A 137 -16.61 29.95 1.09
N THR A 138 -15.97 28.79 1.01
CA THR A 138 -14.51 28.65 1.04
C THR A 138 -13.97 28.65 -0.38
N VAL A 139 -13.52 29.82 -0.84
CA VAL A 139 -12.88 29.96 -2.15
C VAL A 139 -11.37 30.09 -1.97
N TRP A 140 -10.61 29.38 -2.80
CA TRP A 140 -9.16 29.50 -2.83
C TRP A 140 -8.69 30.19 -4.12
N ASP A 141 -8.04 31.34 -3.98
CA ASP A 141 -7.62 32.19 -5.11
C ASP A 141 -6.36 31.69 -5.84
N HIS A 142 -5.81 30.53 -5.42
CA HIS A 142 -4.58 29.95 -5.97
C HIS A 142 -4.75 28.48 -6.42
N PRO A 143 -5.71 28.17 -7.31
CA PRO A 143 -5.89 26.81 -7.83
C PRO A 143 -4.64 26.28 -8.55
N ASP A 144 -3.78 27.17 -9.07
CA ASP A 144 -2.50 26.85 -9.68
C ASP A 144 -1.51 26.17 -8.71
N LEU A 145 -1.68 26.42 -7.40
CA LEU A 145 -0.87 25.81 -6.35
C LEU A 145 -1.40 24.45 -5.88
N PHE A 146 -2.52 23.96 -6.42
CA PHE A 146 -3.13 22.68 -6.04
C PHE A 146 -2.11 21.53 -6.02
N THR A 147 -1.39 21.33 -7.12
CA THR A 147 -0.39 20.26 -7.25
C THR A 147 0.73 20.39 -6.22
N ALA A 148 1.16 21.63 -5.93
CA ALA A 148 2.19 21.89 -4.93
C ALA A 148 1.69 21.58 -3.51
N ALA A 149 0.49 22.05 -3.15
CA ALA A 149 -0.13 21.79 -1.86
C ALA A 149 -0.38 20.29 -1.66
N HIS A 150 -1.00 19.64 -2.64
CA HIS A 150 -1.27 18.20 -2.63
C HIS A 150 0.01 17.39 -2.51
N SER A 151 1.08 17.77 -3.21
CA SER A 151 2.40 17.15 -3.08
C SER A 151 2.97 17.25 -1.67
N VAL A 152 2.78 18.38 -0.98
CA VAL A 152 3.23 18.53 0.42
C VAL A 152 2.44 17.62 1.34
N ILE A 153 1.12 17.51 1.14
CA ILE A 153 0.27 16.58 1.90
C ILE A 153 0.69 15.13 1.65
N GLN A 154 0.94 14.77 0.39
CA GLN A 154 1.39 13.43 -0.02
C GLN A 154 2.86 13.15 0.28
N SER A 155 3.65 14.15 0.67
CA SER A 155 5.06 13.99 0.99
C SER A 155 5.22 13.19 2.29
N ILE A 156 5.05 11.87 2.15
CA ILE A 156 5.21 10.88 3.20
C ILE A 156 6.71 10.83 3.55
N SER A 157 7.63 11.02 2.60
CA SER A 157 9.04 11.19 2.97
C SER A 157 9.86 12.03 2.01
N SER A 158 10.82 12.76 2.55
CA SER A 158 11.87 13.41 1.80
C SER A 158 13.06 12.46 1.54
N ILE A 159 12.78 11.37 0.82
CA ILE A 159 13.69 10.22 0.57
C ILE A 159 15.12 10.64 0.14
N ARG A 160 15.30 11.83 -0.43
CA ARG A 160 16.55 12.30 -1.04
C ARG A 160 17.13 13.62 -0.52
N GLN A 161 16.61 14.23 0.56
CA GLN A 161 17.08 15.54 1.05
C GLN A 161 18.58 15.58 1.44
N GLY A 162 19.21 14.43 1.70
CA GLY A 162 20.63 14.36 2.08
C GLY A 162 21.66 14.46 0.94
N ARG A 163 21.26 14.51 -0.34
CA ARG A 163 22.22 14.71 -1.45
C ARG A 163 22.33 16.19 -1.78
N ARG A 164 23.56 16.75 -1.78
CA ARG A 164 23.83 18.13 -2.22
C ARG A 164 23.11 18.37 -3.55
N ARG A 165 22.21 19.36 -3.59
CA ARG A 165 21.50 19.76 -4.81
C ARG A 165 22.54 20.04 -5.89
N ARG A 166 22.47 19.31 -7.01
CA ARG A 166 23.33 19.57 -8.17
C ARG A 166 23.01 20.97 -8.70
N THR A 167 24.01 21.83 -8.78
CA THR A 167 23.90 23.14 -9.42
C THR A 167 23.84 22.91 -10.93
N ILE A 168 22.70 23.24 -11.54
CA ILE A 168 22.55 23.16 -12.99
C ILE A 168 22.99 24.50 -13.58
N HIS A 169 24.01 24.48 -14.42
CA HIS A 169 24.44 25.66 -15.17
C HIS A 169 23.81 25.73 -16.57
N ASN A 170 23.35 24.60 -17.13
CA ASN A 170 22.70 24.52 -18.44
C ASN A 170 21.44 23.63 -18.37
N GLN A 171 20.27 24.21 -18.64
CA GLN A 171 18.97 23.53 -18.59
C GLN A 171 18.81 22.41 -19.64
N ASN A 172 19.59 22.43 -20.72
CA ASN A 172 19.57 21.39 -21.75
C ASN A 172 20.61 20.27 -21.50
N SER A 173 21.32 20.32 -20.39
CA SER A 173 22.31 19.29 -20.05
C SER A 173 21.65 17.98 -19.64
N ARG A 174 22.35 16.85 -19.84
CA ARG A 174 21.93 15.55 -19.29
C ARG A 174 21.72 15.60 -17.77
N GLY A 175 22.50 16.44 -17.07
CA GLY A 175 22.34 16.67 -15.63
C GLY A 175 21.03 17.38 -15.28
N ALA A 176 20.57 18.31 -16.12
CA ALA A 176 19.28 18.98 -15.95
C ALA A 176 18.10 18.05 -16.21
N ILE A 177 18.17 17.26 -17.28
CA ILE A 177 17.18 16.22 -17.59
C ILE A 177 17.10 15.20 -16.45
N LEU A 178 18.25 14.74 -15.95
CA LEU A 178 18.30 13.82 -14.82
C LEU A 178 17.71 14.44 -13.56
N LYS A 179 18.00 15.70 -13.25
CA LYS A 179 17.39 16.38 -12.09
C LYS A 179 15.88 16.51 -12.25
N ALA A 180 15.38 16.92 -13.42
CA ALA A 180 13.95 17.03 -13.69
C ALA A 180 13.25 15.66 -13.52
N LEU A 181 13.89 14.58 -13.96
CA LEU A 181 13.43 13.20 -13.73
C LEU A 181 13.51 12.80 -12.25
N GLU A 182 14.57 13.18 -11.54
CA GLU A 182 14.71 12.91 -10.11
C GLU A 182 13.65 13.67 -9.29
N ASP A 183 13.35 14.91 -9.65
CA ASP A 183 12.34 15.76 -9.02
C ASP A 183 10.92 15.22 -9.30
N SER A 184 10.65 14.64 -10.48
CA SER A 184 9.37 13.99 -10.79
C SER A 184 9.18 12.63 -10.10
N ILE A 185 10.26 11.96 -9.71
CA ILE A 185 10.26 10.68 -8.97
C ILE A 185 10.32 10.89 -7.45
N ALA A 186 10.72 12.07 -6.98
CA ALA A 186 10.95 12.35 -5.55
C ALA A 186 9.67 12.25 -4.71
N ASN A 187 8.51 12.48 -5.33
CA ASN A 187 7.21 12.33 -4.70
C ASN A 187 6.64 10.94 -5.02
N LEU A 188 6.05 10.30 -4.01
CA LEU A 188 5.27 9.09 -4.24
C LEU A 188 4.13 9.43 -5.21
N ASP A 189 3.84 8.50 -6.12
CA ASP A 189 2.62 8.67 -6.90
C ASP A 189 1.37 8.49 -6.01
N SER A 190 0.21 8.87 -6.55
CA SER A 190 -1.06 8.79 -5.82
C SER A 190 -1.38 7.37 -5.35
N ARG A 191 -1.00 6.32 -6.08
CA ARG A 191 -1.26 4.92 -5.70
C ARG A 191 -0.32 4.44 -4.60
N GLN A 192 0.95 4.82 -4.66
CA GLN A 192 1.91 4.58 -3.59
C GLN A 192 1.48 5.27 -2.29
N SER A 193 1.03 6.51 -2.39
CA SER A 193 0.49 7.25 -1.23
C SER A 193 -0.74 6.56 -0.65
N ARG A 194 -1.68 6.14 -1.50
CA ARG A 194 -2.83 5.32 -1.10
C ARG A 194 -2.42 4.01 -0.43
N ALA A 195 -1.42 3.30 -0.97
CA ALA A 195 -0.94 2.04 -0.39
C ALA A 195 -0.40 2.20 1.04
N VAL A 196 0.23 3.33 1.33
CA VAL A 196 0.70 3.66 2.69
C VAL A 196 -0.49 3.97 3.60
N ILE A 197 -1.40 4.85 3.17
CA ILE A 197 -2.47 5.39 4.01
C ILE A 197 -3.62 4.39 4.21
N GLU A 198 -4.09 3.75 3.12
CA GLU A 198 -5.29 2.91 3.14
C GLU A 198 -5.14 1.74 4.09
N THR A 199 -5.94 1.73 5.15
CA THR A 199 -5.81 0.74 6.24
C THR A 199 -7.08 -0.10 6.32
N VAL A 200 -6.92 -1.42 6.23
CA VAL A 200 -8.03 -2.38 6.29
C VAL A 200 -8.03 -3.13 7.62
N GLU A 201 -9.22 -3.49 8.12
CA GLU A 201 -9.39 -4.36 9.29
C GLU A 201 -9.33 -5.85 8.91
N GLY A 202 -8.35 -6.22 8.09
CA GLY A 202 -8.21 -7.56 7.56
C GLY A 202 -6.90 -7.72 6.79
N VAL A 203 -6.90 -8.62 5.82
CA VAL A 203 -5.73 -8.84 4.98
C VAL A 203 -5.70 -7.84 3.82
N GLN A 204 -4.56 -7.21 3.61
CA GLN A 204 -4.26 -6.32 2.49
C GLN A 204 -3.11 -6.85 1.66
N ARG A 205 -3.21 -6.66 0.36
CA ARG A 205 -2.21 -7.08 -0.63
C ARG A 205 -1.69 -5.88 -1.39
N ILE A 206 -0.37 -5.76 -1.48
CA ILE A 206 0.31 -4.73 -2.27
C ILE A 206 1.14 -5.44 -3.35
N ARG A 207 0.72 -5.35 -4.61
CA ARG A 207 1.39 -6.02 -5.73
C ARG A 207 1.93 -5.04 -6.74
N GLY A 208 2.98 -5.44 -7.44
CA GLY A 208 3.55 -4.66 -8.54
C GLY A 208 4.89 -5.22 -8.96
N LEU A 209 5.40 -4.74 -10.09
CA LEU A 209 6.62 -5.25 -10.69
C LEU A 209 7.87 -4.98 -9.85
N ALA A 210 8.96 -5.65 -10.22
CA ALA A 210 10.28 -5.43 -9.69
C ALA A 210 10.65 -3.94 -9.77
N GLY A 211 11.01 -3.34 -8.63
CA GLY A 211 11.38 -1.93 -8.57
C GLY A 211 10.21 -0.94 -8.58
N SER A 212 8.98 -1.38 -8.31
CA SER A 212 7.82 -0.50 -8.08
C SER A 212 7.80 0.19 -6.71
N GLY A 213 8.70 -0.22 -5.80
CA GLY A 213 8.82 0.38 -4.47
C GLY A 213 8.10 -0.37 -3.34
N LYS A 214 7.63 -1.61 -3.54
CA LYS A 214 6.98 -2.45 -2.51
C LYS A 214 7.63 -2.36 -1.11
N THR A 215 8.93 -2.64 -1.01
CA THR A 215 9.70 -2.54 0.24
C THR A 215 9.64 -1.16 0.89
N ILE A 216 9.77 -0.07 0.12
CA ILE A 216 9.69 1.28 0.68
C ILE A 216 8.26 1.60 1.12
N ILE A 217 7.25 1.18 0.36
CA ILE A 217 5.84 1.35 0.73
C ILE A 217 5.52 0.61 2.03
N LEU A 218 5.97 -0.63 2.20
CA LEU A 218 5.78 -1.36 3.46
C LEU A 218 6.48 -0.67 4.64
N ALA A 219 7.70 -0.16 4.44
CA ALA A 219 8.40 0.59 5.48
C ALA A 219 7.62 1.84 5.90
N LEU A 220 7.16 2.62 4.91
CA LEU A 220 6.38 3.82 5.14
C LEU A 220 5.04 3.50 5.80
N LYS A 221 4.39 2.40 5.43
CA LYS A 221 3.14 1.94 6.04
C LYS A 221 3.35 1.53 7.50
N ALA A 222 4.39 0.75 7.81
CA ALA A 222 4.71 0.37 9.18
C ALA A 222 4.94 1.60 10.06
N ALA A 223 5.67 2.57 9.53
CA ALA A 223 6.00 3.80 10.22
C ALA A 223 4.77 4.73 10.40
N TYR A 224 3.90 4.81 9.39
CA TYR A 224 2.60 5.49 9.47
C TYR A 224 1.70 4.86 10.53
N LEU A 225 1.56 3.52 10.54
CA LEU A 225 0.73 2.81 11.51
C LEU A 225 1.28 2.97 12.94
N HIS A 226 2.59 3.01 13.12
CA HIS A 226 3.20 3.25 14.42
C HIS A 226 2.95 4.68 14.94
N ALA A 227 3.04 5.67 14.06
CA ALA A 227 2.73 7.06 14.42
C ALA A 227 1.25 7.25 14.76
N GLN A 228 0.35 6.53 14.07
CA GLN A 228 -1.09 6.54 14.33
C GLN A 228 -1.50 5.77 15.59
N HIS A 229 -0.80 4.67 15.86
CA HIS A 229 -1.09 3.77 16.96
C HIS A 229 0.20 3.46 17.74
N PRO A 230 0.65 4.39 18.62
CA PRO A 230 1.90 4.21 19.36
C PRO A 230 1.92 2.93 20.22
N ASP A 231 0.76 2.48 20.68
CA ASP A 231 0.63 1.30 21.53
C ASP A 231 0.66 -0.04 20.79
N TRP A 232 0.44 -0.04 19.47
CA TRP A 232 0.34 -1.26 18.67
C TRP A 232 1.67 -1.99 18.57
N ARG A 233 1.63 -3.32 18.69
CA ARG A 233 2.76 -4.20 18.36
C ARG A 233 2.75 -4.50 16.87
N ILE A 234 3.68 -3.91 16.13
CA ILE A 234 3.78 -4.01 14.67
C ILE A 234 5.01 -4.86 14.31
N ALA A 235 4.82 -5.92 13.53
CA ALA A 235 5.92 -6.73 13.00
C ALA A 235 6.13 -6.45 11.51
N VAL A 236 7.39 -6.22 11.11
CA VAL A 236 7.82 -6.20 9.71
C VAL A 236 8.75 -7.39 9.49
N THR A 237 8.39 -8.29 8.58
CA THR A 237 9.16 -9.50 8.27
C THR A 237 9.43 -9.64 6.78
N PHE A 238 10.50 -10.36 6.46
CA PHE A 238 11.02 -10.55 5.10
C PHE A 238 11.86 -11.83 5.07
N ASN A 239 12.13 -12.34 3.87
CA ASN A 239 12.92 -13.56 3.71
C ASN A 239 14.45 -13.30 3.81
N THR A 240 14.93 -12.20 3.25
CA THR A 240 16.38 -11.93 3.10
C THR A 240 16.97 -11.03 4.21
N ARG A 241 18.01 -11.51 4.90
CA ARG A 241 18.66 -10.80 6.03
C ARG A 241 19.15 -9.38 5.69
N SER A 242 19.48 -9.09 4.43
CA SER A 242 19.99 -7.80 3.98
C SER A 242 18.98 -6.66 4.08
N LEU A 243 17.67 -6.96 4.14
CA LEU A 243 16.63 -5.93 4.17
C LEU A 243 16.43 -5.30 5.54
N LYS A 244 16.86 -5.95 6.64
CA LYS A 244 16.64 -5.47 8.02
C LYS A 244 17.13 -4.03 8.23
N GLY A 245 18.38 -3.77 7.84
CA GLY A 245 18.99 -2.43 7.98
C GLY A 245 18.31 -1.37 7.10
N GLN A 246 17.82 -1.77 5.93
CA GLN A 246 17.10 -0.89 5.02
C GLN A 246 15.74 -0.50 5.57
N PHE A 247 14.95 -1.45 6.07
CA PHE A 247 13.71 -1.17 6.79
C PHE A 247 13.95 -0.25 7.98
N ARG A 248 14.95 -0.56 8.81
CA ARG A 248 15.27 0.25 10.00
C ARG A 248 15.52 1.69 9.61
N LYS A 249 16.36 1.93 8.59
CA LYS A 249 16.67 3.27 8.09
C LYS A 249 15.42 4.01 7.58
N TYR A 250 14.61 3.37 6.74
CA TYR A 250 13.42 4.02 6.16
C TYR A 250 12.38 4.35 7.22
N ILE A 251 12.14 3.43 8.15
CA ILE A 251 11.18 3.61 9.23
C ILE A 251 11.66 4.71 10.18
N THR A 252 12.93 4.71 10.61
CA THR A 252 13.48 5.79 11.45
C THR A 252 13.29 7.15 10.81
N ASN A 253 13.69 7.29 9.55
CA ASN A 253 13.63 8.57 8.86
C ASN A 253 12.19 9.07 8.76
N PHE A 254 11.24 8.18 8.47
CA PHE A 254 9.84 8.55 8.33
C PHE A 254 9.22 8.97 9.66
N VAL A 255 9.39 8.18 10.72
CA VAL A 255 8.82 8.51 12.02
C VAL A 255 9.37 9.85 12.50
N PHE A 256 10.67 10.08 12.33
CA PHE A 256 11.29 11.36 12.67
C PHE A 256 10.76 12.53 11.85
N GLU A 257 10.48 12.34 10.56
CA GLU A 257 9.93 13.40 9.71
C GLU A 257 8.50 13.78 10.11
N GLN A 258 7.65 12.81 10.48
CA GLN A 258 6.24 13.05 10.83
C GLN A 258 6.05 13.49 12.29
N THR A 259 6.79 12.88 13.22
CA THR A 259 6.57 13.04 14.67
C THR A 259 7.64 13.87 15.37
N ARG A 260 8.78 14.12 14.70
CA ARG A 260 10.01 14.69 15.30
C ARG A 260 10.64 13.82 16.39
N ASP A 261 10.24 12.55 16.47
CA ASP A 261 10.77 11.57 17.41
C ASP A 261 11.28 10.30 16.70
N ILE A 262 11.97 9.42 17.42
CA ILE A 262 12.43 8.12 16.92
C ILE A 262 11.34 7.04 17.09
N PRO A 263 11.32 5.99 16.25
CA PRO A 263 10.39 4.88 16.44
C PRO A 263 10.66 4.15 17.76
N ASP A 264 9.59 3.74 18.44
CA ASP A 264 9.68 2.79 19.56
C ASP A 264 9.87 1.36 19.00
N TRP A 265 11.12 0.89 19.05
CA TRP A 265 11.50 -0.44 18.57
C TRP A 265 10.98 -1.60 19.46
N THR A 266 10.43 -1.31 20.63
CA THR A 266 9.72 -2.32 21.44
C THR A 266 8.32 -2.60 20.89
N LYS A 267 7.73 -1.61 20.20
CA LYS A 267 6.41 -1.67 19.58
C LYS A 267 6.48 -2.01 18.09
N LEU A 268 7.36 -1.36 17.34
CA LEU A 268 7.62 -1.67 15.93
C LEU A 268 8.88 -2.54 15.80
N GLN A 269 8.69 -3.83 15.51
CA GLN A 269 9.75 -4.82 15.42
C GLN A 269 10.04 -5.21 13.98
N ILE A 270 11.33 -5.18 13.60
CA ILE A 270 11.81 -5.68 12.31
C ILE A 270 12.41 -7.08 12.52
N LEU A 271 11.66 -8.10 12.12
CA LEU A 271 11.87 -9.49 12.49
C LEU A 271 12.35 -10.33 11.31
N ASN A 272 13.24 -11.29 11.57
CA ASN A 272 13.51 -12.34 10.59
C ASN A 272 12.29 -13.29 10.54
N ALA A 273 12.10 -14.00 9.44
CA ALA A 273 11.02 -14.99 9.37
C ALA A 273 11.21 -16.15 10.38
N TRP A 274 12.40 -16.79 10.36
CA TRP A 274 12.73 -17.90 11.25
C TRP A 274 13.08 -17.43 12.67
N GLY A 275 14.09 -16.55 12.76
CA GLY A 275 14.63 -16.11 14.04
C GLY A 275 15.46 -17.16 14.77
N ALA A 276 16.02 -16.76 15.90
CA ALA A 276 16.74 -17.63 16.82
C ALA A 276 16.71 -17.04 18.24
N PRO A 277 16.94 -17.87 19.28
CA PRO A 277 17.15 -17.38 20.64
C PRO A 277 18.31 -16.39 20.73
N GLY A 278 18.25 -15.52 21.74
CA GLY A 278 19.29 -14.54 22.05
C GLY A 278 18.80 -13.11 21.89
N SER A 279 19.62 -12.27 21.25
CA SER A 279 19.37 -10.83 21.08
C SER A 279 18.16 -10.52 20.19
N ASP A 280 17.54 -9.36 20.39
CA ASP A 280 16.45 -8.82 19.56
C ASP A 280 16.79 -8.76 18.06
N ASP A 281 18.06 -8.58 17.70
CA ASP A 281 18.47 -8.57 16.30
C ASP A 281 18.34 -9.94 15.61
N ARG A 282 18.43 -11.02 16.38
CA ARG A 282 18.35 -12.42 15.91
C ARG A 282 16.95 -13.00 16.00
N THR A 283 16.05 -12.39 16.76
CA THR A 283 14.68 -12.88 16.91
C THR A 283 13.93 -12.89 15.58
N GLY A 284 12.80 -13.58 15.56
CA GLY A 284 11.98 -13.74 14.38
C GLY A 284 10.56 -14.17 14.70
N VAL A 285 9.68 -14.06 13.70
CA VAL A 285 8.25 -14.31 13.86
C VAL A 285 7.98 -15.74 14.33
N TYR A 286 8.58 -16.73 13.66
CA TYR A 286 8.42 -18.14 14.03
C TYR A 286 8.93 -18.43 15.44
N TYR A 287 10.14 -17.95 15.79
CA TYR A 287 10.68 -18.10 17.14
C TYR A 287 9.77 -17.49 18.23
N GLN A 288 9.29 -16.26 18.04
CA GLN A 288 8.38 -15.61 18.99
C GLN A 288 7.06 -16.36 19.10
N PHE A 289 6.51 -16.85 17.99
CA PHE A 289 5.29 -17.65 17.98
C PHE A 289 5.45 -18.93 18.82
N CYS A 290 6.54 -19.67 18.63
CA CYS A 290 6.83 -20.88 19.42
C CYS A 290 6.94 -20.55 20.91
N GLN A 291 7.67 -19.49 21.26
CA GLN A 291 7.87 -19.08 22.65
C GLN A 291 6.54 -18.69 23.32
N ALA A 292 5.71 -17.88 22.65
CA ALA A 292 4.45 -17.40 23.21
C ALA A 292 3.40 -18.52 23.38
N ASN A 293 3.47 -19.56 22.55
CA ASN A 293 2.51 -20.67 22.56
C ASN A 293 3.05 -21.94 23.23
N GLY A 294 4.24 -21.91 23.83
CA GLY A 294 4.84 -23.08 24.48
C GLY A 294 5.15 -24.24 23.53
N VAL A 295 5.38 -23.96 22.24
CA VAL A 295 5.69 -24.96 21.21
C VAL A 295 7.20 -25.19 21.14
N GLU A 296 7.62 -26.43 20.89
CA GLU A 296 9.02 -26.75 20.62
C GLU A 296 9.57 -25.94 19.43
N PHE A 297 10.62 -25.16 19.69
CA PHE A 297 11.31 -24.42 18.65
C PHE A 297 12.36 -25.29 17.97
N PHE A 298 12.26 -25.42 16.64
CA PHE A 298 13.27 -26.03 15.78
C PHE A 298 14.15 -24.98 15.11
N ASP A 299 15.46 -25.05 15.37
CA ASP A 299 16.45 -24.33 14.55
C ASP A 299 16.63 -25.01 13.18
N PHE A 300 17.41 -24.38 12.29
CA PHE A 300 17.63 -24.92 10.93
C PHE A 300 18.22 -26.34 10.93
N THR A 301 19.17 -26.60 11.83
CA THR A 301 19.84 -27.91 11.91
C THR A 301 18.87 -29.00 12.36
N SER A 302 18.01 -28.71 13.33
CA SER A 302 17.01 -29.65 13.84
C SER A 302 15.89 -29.85 12.83
N ALA A 303 15.44 -28.78 12.16
CA ALA A 303 14.44 -28.86 11.09
C ALA A 303 14.91 -29.74 9.92
N ARG A 304 16.17 -29.59 9.49
CA ARG A 304 16.76 -30.40 8.42
C ARG A 304 16.83 -31.90 8.73
N ARG A 305 16.84 -32.28 10.02
CA ARG A 305 16.79 -33.69 10.44
C ARG A 305 15.37 -34.25 10.48
N LYS A 306 14.36 -33.39 10.67
CA LYS A 306 12.96 -33.77 10.89
C LYS A 306 12.11 -33.68 9.61
N PHE A 307 12.39 -32.71 8.74
CA PHE A 307 11.58 -32.41 7.57
C PHE A 307 12.32 -32.70 6.26
N LEU A 308 11.56 -32.79 5.17
CA LEU A 308 12.11 -33.01 3.84
C LEU A 308 13.02 -31.84 3.42
N PRO A 309 14.09 -32.11 2.65
CA PRO A 309 14.90 -31.04 2.05
C PRO A 309 14.01 -30.05 1.32
N THR A 310 14.30 -28.75 1.45
CA THR A 310 13.53 -27.61 0.90
C THR A 310 12.18 -27.33 1.57
N GLN A 311 11.76 -28.15 2.54
CA GLN A 311 10.55 -27.96 3.32
C GLN A 311 10.84 -27.71 4.80
N GLU A 312 12.08 -27.42 5.16
CA GLU A 312 12.49 -27.24 6.55
C GLU A 312 11.71 -26.09 7.20
N PHE A 313 11.63 -24.95 6.51
CA PHE A 313 10.94 -23.77 7.05
C PHE A 313 9.41 -23.91 7.04
N SER A 314 8.82 -24.42 5.96
CA SER A 314 7.38 -24.66 5.88
C SER A 314 6.95 -25.75 6.88
N GLY A 315 7.75 -26.80 7.02
CA GLY A 315 7.50 -27.90 7.95
C GLY A 315 7.48 -27.46 9.41
N VAL A 316 8.42 -26.61 9.82
CA VAL A 316 8.40 -26.07 11.19
C VAL A 316 7.24 -25.12 11.43
N CYS A 317 6.86 -24.28 10.45
CA CYS A 317 5.69 -23.41 10.57
C CYS A 317 4.40 -24.24 10.67
N GLN A 318 4.25 -25.27 9.83
CA GLN A 318 3.11 -26.18 9.85
C GLN A 318 3.02 -26.92 11.19
N HIS A 319 4.15 -27.42 11.68
CA HIS A 319 4.21 -28.11 12.96
C HIS A 319 3.81 -27.19 14.12
N ALA A 320 4.28 -25.93 14.12
CA ALA A 320 3.90 -24.98 15.15
C ALA A 320 2.41 -24.61 15.10
N LEU A 321 1.86 -24.39 13.90
CA LEU A 321 0.43 -24.15 13.71
C LEU A 321 -0.43 -25.32 14.17
N SER A 322 -0.04 -26.56 13.86
CA SER A 322 -0.82 -27.75 14.23
C SER A 322 -0.70 -28.14 15.70
N SER A 323 0.26 -27.56 16.42
CA SER A 323 0.52 -27.88 17.84
C SER A 323 -0.24 -26.94 18.79
N VAL A 324 -1.02 -26.00 18.24
CA VAL A 324 -1.68 -24.94 19.01
C VAL A 324 -3.13 -24.80 18.55
N ASP A 325 -4.08 -25.10 19.44
CA ASP A 325 -5.51 -24.93 19.14
C ASP A 325 -5.93 -23.46 19.14
N SER A 326 -5.38 -22.67 20.07
CA SER A 326 -5.69 -21.23 20.22
C SER A 326 -4.41 -20.40 20.29
N PRO A 327 -3.93 -19.88 19.15
CA PRO A 327 -2.72 -19.07 19.09
C PRO A 327 -2.85 -17.77 19.89
N GLN A 328 -1.84 -17.48 20.71
CA GLN A 328 -1.72 -16.23 21.45
C GLN A 328 -1.56 -15.05 20.50
N LYS A 329 -2.14 -13.89 20.86
CA LYS A 329 -1.90 -12.63 20.17
C LYS A 329 -0.47 -12.15 20.45
N LEU A 330 0.36 -12.04 19.42
CA LEU A 330 1.68 -11.42 19.50
C LEU A 330 1.68 -9.99 18.95
N PHE A 331 0.93 -9.76 17.87
CA PHE A 331 0.97 -8.51 17.11
C PHE A 331 -0.42 -7.95 16.84
N ASP A 332 -0.51 -6.63 16.70
CA ASP A 332 -1.67 -5.92 16.19
C ASP A 332 -1.65 -5.83 14.66
N VAL A 333 -0.45 -5.76 14.07
CA VAL A 333 -0.24 -5.71 12.61
C VAL A 333 1.00 -6.52 12.23
N VAL A 334 0.93 -7.27 11.13
CA VAL A 334 2.09 -7.93 10.51
C VAL A 334 2.21 -7.48 9.06
N LEU A 335 3.38 -6.97 8.69
CA LEU A 335 3.77 -6.59 7.34
C LEU A 335 4.81 -7.57 6.80
N VAL A 336 4.52 -8.19 5.65
CA VAL A 336 5.39 -9.20 5.02
C VAL A 336 5.88 -8.69 3.67
N ASP A 337 7.19 -8.52 3.51
CA ASP A 337 7.80 -8.20 2.20
C ASP A 337 8.23 -9.47 1.46
N GLU A 338 8.26 -9.38 0.14
CA GLU A 338 8.57 -10.49 -0.79
C GLU A 338 7.81 -11.78 -0.45
N ALA A 339 6.49 -11.67 -0.28
CA ALA A 339 5.67 -12.78 0.19
C ALA A 339 5.73 -14.02 -0.73
N GLN A 340 6.05 -13.84 -2.01
CA GLN A 340 6.24 -14.95 -2.96
C GLN A 340 7.43 -15.86 -2.62
N ASP A 341 8.37 -15.38 -1.81
CA ASP A 341 9.48 -16.21 -1.31
C ASP A 341 9.05 -17.17 -0.18
N PHE A 342 7.86 -16.95 0.39
CA PHE A 342 7.34 -17.75 1.49
C PHE A 342 6.33 -18.79 1.02
N ARG A 343 6.34 -19.93 1.71
CA ARG A 343 5.29 -20.93 1.59
C ARG A 343 4.05 -20.50 2.40
N PRO A 344 2.83 -20.93 2.04
CA PRO A 344 1.59 -20.53 2.71
C PRO A 344 1.60 -20.70 4.23
N GLU A 345 2.30 -21.71 4.75
CA GLU A 345 2.37 -22.03 6.18
C GLU A 345 2.96 -20.88 7.00
N PHE A 346 3.93 -20.14 6.46
CA PHE A 346 4.49 -18.99 7.16
C PHE A 346 3.50 -17.81 7.18
N LEU A 347 2.79 -17.55 6.09
CA LEU A 347 1.78 -16.49 6.04
C LEU A 347 0.59 -16.80 6.97
N ARG A 348 0.21 -18.08 7.08
CA ARG A 348 -0.76 -18.58 8.07
C ARG A 348 -0.27 -18.40 9.50
N LEU A 349 1.02 -18.63 9.76
CA LEU A 349 1.62 -18.38 11.08
C LEU A 349 1.59 -16.89 11.45
N CYS A 350 1.93 -16.00 10.51
CA CYS A 350 1.77 -14.56 10.67
C CYS A 350 0.30 -14.17 10.96
N TYR A 351 -0.65 -14.76 10.24
CA TYR A 351 -2.08 -14.53 10.45
C TYR A 351 -2.56 -15.03 11.82
N ALA A 352 -2.09 -16.20 12.25
CA ALA A 352 -2.40 -16.78 13.56
C ALA A 352 -1.86 -15.90 14.71
N ALA A 353 -0.69 -15.29 14.54
CA ALA A 353 -0.04 -14.42 15.52
C ALA A 353 -0.76 -13.06 15.77
N LEU A 354 -1.75 -12.72 14.95
CA LEU A 354 -2.48 -11.44 15.04
C LEU A 354 -3.63 -11.48 16.04
N GLY A 355 -3.94 -10.34 16.65
CA GLY A 355 -5.20 -10.12 17.36
C GLY A 355 -6.40 -9.95 16.43
N THR A 356 -7.58 -9.73 17.00
CA THR A 356 -8.78 -9.32 16.24
C THR A 356 -8.88 -7.79 16.23
N PRO A 357 -9.10 -7.16 15.06
CA PRO A 357 -9.18 -7.75 13.74
C PRO A 357 -7.79 -8.14 13.17
N LYS A 358 -7.79 -9.11 12.23
CA LYS A 358 -6.58 -9.75 11.67
C LYS A 358 -5.89 -8.87 10.62
N ARG A 359 -5.18 -7.82 11.05
CA ARG A 359 -4.48 -6.87 10.17
C ARG A 359 -3.16 -7.42 9.64
N LEU A 360 -3.18 -7.99 8.44
CA LEU A 360 -1.99 -8.50 7.76
C LEU A 360 -1.80 -7.79 6.42
N VAL A 361 -0.64 -7.18 6.20
CA VAL A 361 -0.29 -6.59 4.90
C VAL A 361 0.83 -7.41 4.29
N TYR A 362 0.67 -7.88 3.06
CA TYR A 362 1.76 -8.57 2.37
C TYR A 362 2.01 -7.94 1.01
N ALA A 363 3.28 -7.71 0.71
CA ALA A 363 3.72 -7.26 -0.60
C ALA A 363 4.35 -8.42 -1.37
N TYR A 364 4.02 -8.53 -2.65
CA TYR A 364 4.55 -9.59 -3.50
C TYR A 364 4.67 -9.16 -4.96
N ASP A 365 5.44 -9.92 -5.72
CA ASP A 365 5.61 -9.75 -7.16
C ASP A 365 5.17 -11.02 -7.90
N GLU A 366 4.17 -10.87 -8.77
CA GLU A 366 3.62 -11.96 -9.59
C GLU A 366 4.67 -12.59 -10.53
N LEU A 367 5.67 -11.80 -10.97
CA LEU A 367 6.65 -12.21 -11.97
C LEU A 367 7.96 -12.72 -11.39
N GLN A 368 8.16 -12.67 -10.07
CA GLN A 368 9.42 -13.03 -9.42
C GLN A 368 9.39 -14.37 -8.68
N SER A 369 8.34 -15.19 -8.82
CA SER A 369 8.42 -16.54 -8.25
C SER A 369 9.50 -17.33 -9.00
N LEU A 370 10.62 -17.58 -8.32
CA LEU A 370 11.72 -18.43 -8.79
C LEU A 370 11.38 -19.92 -8.71
N THR A 371 10.19 -20.26 -8.21
CA THR A 371 9.69 -21.63 -8.01
C THR A 371 8.42 -21.85 -8.82
N ASP A 372 8.13 -23.10 -9.18
CA ASP A 372 6.93 -23.45 -9.97
C ASP A 372 5.60 -23.20 -9.24
N SER A 373 5.63 -22.73 -7.98
CA SER A 373 4.45 -22.35 -7.21
C SER A 373 4.30 -20.82 -7.19
N THR A 374 3.27 -20.31 -7.86
CA THR A 374 2.72 -18.98 -7.58
C THR A 374 2.01 -19.01 -6.22
N LEU A 375 1.94 -17.87 -5.53
CA LEU A 375 1.12 -17.77 -4.32
C LEU A 375 -0.34 -18.05 -4.70
N PRO A 376 -1.04 -18.95 -3.98
CA PRO A 376 -2.46 -19.18 -4.21
C PRO A 376 -3.27 -17.91 -3.92
N PRO A 377 -4.50 -17.81 -4.45
CA PRO A 377 -5.37 -16.69 -4.15
C PRO A 377 -5.63 -16.58 -2.63
N PRO A 378 -5.95 -15.37 -2.10
CA PRO A 378 -6.19 -15.15 -0.68
C PRO A 378 -7.18 -16.14 -0.06
N GLU A 379 -8.19 -16.55 -0.83
CA GLU A 379 -9.26 -17.47 -0.45
C GLU A 379 -8.75 -18.89 -0.14
N GLU A 380 -7.59 -19.28 -0.67
CA GLU A 380 -6.94 -20.55 -0.40
C GLU A 380 -5.72 -20.39 0.54
N LEU A 381 -5.05 -19.24 0.43
CA LEU A 381 -3.76 -18.98 1.07
C LEU A 381 -3.83 -19.09 2.59
N PHE A 382 -4.87 -18.53 3.22
CA PHE A 382 -5.00 -18.48 4.67
C PHE A 382 -5.73 -19.68 5.27
N GLY A 383 -6.32 -20.55 4.43
CA GLY A 383 -7.10 -21.71 4.88
C GLY A 383 -8.57 -21.37 5.13
N THR A 384 -9.30 -22.33 5.69
CA THR A 384 -10.75 -22.26 5.92
C THR A 384 -11.12 -22.36 7.40
N ASP A 385 -12.29 -21.86 7.77
CA ASP A 385 -12.89 -22.10 9.07
C ASP A 385 -13.47 -23.52 9.20
N ALA A 386 -14.10 -23.83 10.34
CA ALA A 386 -14.70 -25.13 10.62
C ALA A 386 -15.87 -25.48 9.68
N GLU A 387 -16.50 -24.47 9.07
CA GLU A 387 -17.58 -24.63 8.10
C GLU A 387 -17.05 -24.71 6.65
N GLY A 388 -15.74 -24.71 6.46
CA GLY A 388 -15.10 -24.78 5.15
C GLY A 388 -15.10 -23.46 4.37
N ARG A 389 -15.45 -22.33 5.00
CA ARG A 389 -15.41 -21.01 4.37
C ARG A 389 -14.00 -20.43 4.44
N PRO A 390 -13.51 -19.74 3.40
CA PRO A 390 -12.22 -19.07 3.45
C PRO A 390 -12.10 -18.11 4.64
N LEU A 391 -10.98 -18.17 5.37
CA LEU A 391 -10.69 -17.22 6.46
C LEU A 391 -10.45 -15.79 5.96
N VAL A 392 -10.10 -15.65 4.68
CA VAL A 392 -9.84 -14.39 4.01
C VAL A 392 -10.53 -14.42 2.66
N THR A 393 -11.28 -13.38 2.34
CA THR A 393 -11.87 -13.18 1.02
C THR A 393 -11.73 -11.71 0.69
N PHE A 394 -11.27 -11.41 -0.52
CA PHE A 394 -11.21 -10.02 -0.97
C PHE A 394 -12.56 -9.61 -1.52
N ALA A 395 -13.17 -8.60 -0.89
CA ALA A 395 -14.40 -8.03 -1.36
C ALA A 395 -14.17 -7.24 -2.66
N ALA A 396 -15.21 -7.15 -3.48
CA ALA A 396 -15.20 -6.21 -4.59
C ALA A 396 -15.02 -4.78 -4.04
N PRO A 397 -14.25 -3.91 -4.71
CA PRO A 397 -14.09 -2.52 -4.27
C PRO A 397 -15.45 -1.83 -4.13
N GLN A 398 -15.74 -1.30 -2.95
CA GLN A 398 -16.95 -0.51 -2.68
C GLN A 398 -16.58 0.94 -2.39
N PRO A 399 -17.40 1.93 -2.83
CA PRO A 399 -17.25 3.31 -2.40
C PRO A 399 -17.24 3.40 -0.87
N GLY A 400 -16.39 4.27 -0.32
CA GLY A 400 -16.27 4.43 1.13
C GLY A 400 -15.44 3.34 1.85
N GLN A 401 -14.88 2.34 1.14
CA GLN A 401 -14.06 1.30 1.77
C GLN A 401 -12.59 1.35 1.29
N PRO A 402 -11.62 1.10 2.20
CA PRO A 402 -10.22 0.97 1.83
C PRO A 402 -9.98 -0.25 0.94
N SER A 403 -9.06 -0.16 -0.02
CA SER A 403 -8.77 -1.26 -0.94
C SER A 403 -7.97 -2.36 -0.24
N GLN A 404 -8.43 -3.60 -0.40
CA GLN A 404 -7.71 -4.80 0.03
C GLN A 404 -6.63 -5.23 -0.96
N ASP A 405 -6.71 -4.82 -2.23
CA ASP A 405 -5.74 -5.15 -3.26
C ASP A 405 -5.27 -3.89 -3.98
N ILE A 406 -3.98 -3.57 -3.83
CA ILE A 406 -3.39 -2.34 -4.36
C ILE A 406 -2.29 -2.70 -5.35
N ILE A 407 -2.42 -2.17 -6.58
CA ILE A 407 -1.51 -2.43 -7.70
C ILE A 407 -0.62 -1.22 -7.96
N LEU A 408 0.69 -1.42 -7.82
CA LEU A 408 1.75 -0.46 -8.13
C LEU A 408 2.20 -0.64 -9.59
N GLU A 409 1.69 0.22 -10.47
CA GLU A 409 1.90 0.12 -11.92
C GLU A 409 3.24 0.67 -12.40
N LYS A 410 3.84 1.61 -11.65
CA LYS A 410 5.06 2.29 -12.06
C LYS A 410 6.29 1.58 -11.53
N CYS A 411 7.27 1.35 -12.40
CA CYS A 411 8.62 0.94 -12.02
C CYS A 411 9.52 2.17 -11.95
N TYR A 412 10.23 2.33 -10.84
CA TYR A 412 11.13 3.47 -10.58
C TYR A 412 12.61 3.11 -10.72
N ARG A 413 12.91 1.82 -10.95
CA ARG A 413 14.28 1.29 -11.01
C ARG A 413 14.80 1.16 -12.44
N ASN A 414 13.98 0.59 -13.33
CA ASN A 414 14.40 0.19 -14.67
C ASN A 414 13.71 1.04 -15.73
N SER A 415 14.41 1.25 -16.86
CA SER A 415 13.83 1.93 -18.01
C SER A 415 12.85 1.01 -18.77
N ARG A 416 11.93 1.64 -19.51
CA ARG A 416 10.91 0.96 -20.32
C ARG A 416 11.48 -0.16 -21.23
N PRO A 417 12.57 0.06 -21.99
CA PRO A 417 13.15 -1.01 -22.82
C PRO A 417 13.64 -2.22 -22.02
N VAL A 418 14.27 -1.98 -20.87
CA VAL A 418 14.79 -3.06 -20.00
C VAL A 418 13.66 -3.91 -19.46
N LEU A 419 12.56 -3.27 -19.01
CA LEU A 419 11.38 -3.99 -18.52
C LEU A 419 10.75 -4.85 -19.62
N ALA A 420 10.57 -4.29 -20.81
CA ALA A 420 10.01 -5.03 -21.92
C ALA A 420 10.88 -6.21 -22.35
N THR A 421 12.20 -6.03 -22.44
CA THR A 421 13.12 -7.13 -22.74
C THR A 421 13.07 -8.21 -21.65
N ALA A 422 13.00 -7.82 -20.37
CA ALA A 422 12.88 -8.77 -19.27
C ALA A 422 11.58 -9.59 -19.35
N HIS A 423 10.45 -8.95 -19.65
CA HIS A 423 9.19 -9.65 -19.87
C HIS A 423 9.25 -10.59 -21.07
N ALA A 424 9.81 -10.13 -22.20
CA ALA A 424 9.95 -10.96 -23.38
C ALA A 424 10.80 -12.21 -23.12
N LEU A 425 11.85 -12.06 -22.30
CA LEU A 425 12.69 -13.17 -21.87
C LEU A 425 11.95 -14.11 -20.90
N GLY A 426 11.34 -13.57 -19.85
CA GLY A 426 10.65 -14.35 -18.81
C GLY A 426 9.46 -15.14 -19.35
N PHE A 427 8.68 -14.53 -20.25
CA PHE A 427 7.59 -15.23 -20.92
C PHE A 427 8.09 -16.16 -22.03
N GLY A 428 9.31 -16.01 -22.54
CA GLY A 428 9.81 -16.82 -23.65
C GLY A 428 9.19 -16.46 -25.00
N ILE A 429 8.80 -15.20 -25.21
CA ILE A 429 8.03 -14.74 -26.38
C ILE A 429 8.70 -15.10 -27.71
N TYR A 430 10.02 -14.95 -27.77
CA TYR A 430 10.82 -15.20 -28.98
C TYR A 430 11.46 -16.60 -29.00
N ARG A 431 11.07 -17.48 -28.08
CA ARG A 431 11.58 -18.85 -28.05
C ARG A 431 10.94 -19.65 -29.18
N LYS A 432 11.73 -20.49 -29.85
CA LYS A 432 11.19 -21.45 -30.82
C LYS A 432 10.18 -22.37 -30.11
N PRO A 433 8.98 -22.58 -30.68
CA PRO A 433 8.00 -23.47 -30.08
C PRO A 433 8.59 -24.83 -29.76
N ASP A 434 8.39 -25.30 -28.54
CA ASP A 434 8.79 -26.65 -28.17
C ASP A 434 7.88 -27.67 -28.88
N PRO A 435 8.43 -28.68 -29.58
CA PRO A 435 7.63 -29.66 -30.32
C PRO A 435 6.58 -30.40 -29.48
N LYS A 436 6.76 -30.49 -28.15
CA LYS A 436 5.81 -31.17 -27.25
C LYS A 436 4.66 -30.27 -26.82
N SER A 437 4.95 -29.02 -26.43
CA SER A 437 3.93 -28.06 -25.95
C SER A 437 3.32 -27.20 -27.06
N GLY A 438 3.94 -27.13 -28.24
CA GLY A 438 3.47 -26.34 -29.38
C GLY A 438 3.62 -24.83 -29.20
N THR A 439 4.25 -24.37 -28.12
CA THR A 439 4.46 -22.95 -27.79
C THR A 439 5.89 -22.69 -27.33
N GLY A 440 6.37 -21.46 -27.54
CA GLY A 440 7.65 -20.98 -27.01
C GLY A 440 7.54 -20.43 -25.59
N LEU A 441 6.32 -20.22 -25.11
CA LEU A 441 6.07 -19.56 -23.84
C LEU A 441 6.53 -20.43 -22.66
N ILE A 442 7.22 -19.80 -21.72
CA ILE A 442 7.76 -20.42 -20.51
C ILE A 442 6.84 -20.14 -19.32
N GLN A 443 6.32 -18.91 -19.25
CA GLN A 443 5.44 -18.45 -18.18
C GLN A 443 4.27 -17.67 -18.78
N MET A 444 3.14 -17.66 -18.07
CA MET A 444 1.97 -16.86 -18.39
C MET A 444 1.21 -16.53 -17.10
N PHE A 445 0.49 -15.41 -17.06
CA PHE A 445 -0.41 -15.14 -15.95
C PHE A 445 -1.63 -16.07 -16.01
N ASP A 446 -2.01 -16.62 -14.87
CA ASP A 446 -3.18 -17.51 -14.76
C ASP A 446 -4.51 -16.74 -14.80
N ARG A 447 -4.48 -15.40 -14.61
CA ARG A 447 -5.65 -14.50 -14.67
C ARG A 447 -5.53 -13.57 -15.86
N SER A 448 -6.62 -13.39 -16.61
CA SER A 448 -6.72 -12.47 -17.74
C SER A 448 -6.47 -11.02 -17.30
N GLU A 449 -7.11 -10.61 -16.21
CA GLU A 449 -7.02 -9.24 -15.66
C GLU A 449 -5.57 -8.81 -15.37
N LEU A 450 -4.71 -9.75 -14.97
CA LEU A 450 -3.31 -9.47 -14.66
C LEU A 450 -2.52 -8.93 -15.85
N TRP A 451 -2.87 -9.36 -17.08
CA TRP A 451 -2.23 -8.84 -18.28
C TRP A 451 -2.49 -7.34 -18.43
N GLU A 452 -3.71 -6.90 -18.16
CA GLU A 452 -4.06 -5.47 -18.19
C GLU A 452 -3.37 -4.71 -17.06
N ASP A 453 -3.36 -5.28 -15.84
CA ASP A 453 -2.72 -4.70 -14.65
C ASP A 453 -1.22 -4.43 -14.86
N VAL A 454 -0.52 -5.29 -15.60
CA VAL A 454 0.92 -5.13 -15.91
C VAL A 454 1.20 -4.38 -17.22
N GLY A 455 0.16 -3.80 -17.83
CA GLY A 455 0.28 -2.86 -18.96
C GLY A 455 0.20 -3.50 -20.35
N TYR A 456 -0.42 -4.67 -20.47
CA TYR A 456 -0.72 -5.30 -21.76
C TYR A 456 -2.19 -5.08 -22.16
N SER A 457 -2.50 -5.21 -23.44
CA SER A 457 -3.88 -5.17 -23.96
C SER A 457 -4.08 -6.22 -25.03
N VAL A 458 -5.23 -6.88 -25.04
CA VAL A 458 -5.57 -7.84 -26.10
C VAL A 458 -5.80 -7.07 -27.41
N VAL A 459 -5.10 -7.47 -28.47
CA VAL A 459 -5.21 -6.94 -29.84
C VAL A 459 -6.12 -7.82 -30.70
N ASP A 460 -6.08 -9.13 -30.47
CA ASP A 460 -6.88 -10.10 -31.23
C ASP A 460 -7.19 -11.31 -30.35
N GLY A 461 -8.33 -11.97 -30.57
CA GLY A 461 -8.76 -13.14 -29.81
C GLY A 461 -9.17 -12.89 -28.35
N GLU A 462 -9.15 -13.93 -27.50
CA GLU A 462 -9.62 -13.85 -26.11
C GLU A 462 -8.74 -14.61 -25.11
N LEU A 463 -8.52 -14.01 -23.92
CA LEU A 463 -7.89 -14.64 -22.77
C LEU A 463 -8.97 -15.23 -21.85
N ARG A 464 -9.20 -16.55 -21.88
CA ARG A 464 -10.16 -17.23 -20.97
C ARG A 464 -9.51 -18.27 -20.09
N ARG A 465 -9.82 -18.29 -18.79
CA ARG A 465 -9.39 -19.35 -17.86
C ARG A 465 -10.17 -20.64 -18.10
N GLN A 466 -9.49 -21.78 -18.23
CA GLN A 466 -10.13 -23.11 -18.15
C GLN A 466 -10.00 -23.64 -16.72
N ALA A 467 -11.13 -24.01 -16.11
CA ALA A 467 -11.14 -24.76 -14.86
C ALA A 467 -10.74 -26.21 -15.14
N LEU A 468 -9.62 -26.66 -14.59
CA LEU A 468 -9.19 -28.06 -14.70
C LEU A 468 -9.89 -28.90 -13.62
N THR A 469 -10.86 -29.70 -14.01
CA THR A 469 -11.36 -30.80 -13.18
C THR A 469 -10.37 -31.97 -13.19
N SER A 470 -9.77 -32.23 -12.03
CA SER A 470 -9.13 -33.47 -11.56
C SER A 470 -8.24 -34.31 -12.52
N SER A 471 -6.99 -34.49 -12.07
CA SER A 471 -6.09 -35.65 -12.22
C SER A 471 -5.00 -35.69 -13.30
N VAL A 472 -4.73 -34.62 -14.06
CA VAL A 472 -3.43 -34.44 -14.74
C VAL A 472 -3.02 -32.97 -14.68
N VAL A 473 -1.86 -32.68 -14.09
CA VAL A 473 -1.30 -31.32 -14.04
C VAL A 473 -0.78 -30.94 -15.43
N SER A 474 -1.68 -30.41 -16.25
CA SER A 474 -1.33 -29.55 -17.38
C SER A 474 -2.11 -28.27 -17.23
N LYS A 475 -1.43 -27.13 -16.98
CA LYS A 475 -2.03 -25.80 -17.10
C LYS A 475 -2.44 -25.57 -18.56
N SER A 476 -3.57 -26.09 -18.98
CA SER A 476 -4.12 -25.85 -20.32
C SER A 476 -5.12 -24.70 -20.24
N VAL A 477 -4.65 -23.50 -20.56
CA VAL A 477 -5.50 -22.40 -20.99
C VAL A 477 -5.65 -22.54 -22.51
N THR A 478 -6.88 -22.61 -23.03
CA THR A 478 -7.10 -22.59 -24.47
C THR A 478 -6.92 -21.14 -24.93
N LEU A 479 -5.79 -20.85 -25.57
CA LEU A 479 -5.39 -19.50 -25.95
C LEU A 479 -5.35 -19.37 -27.48
N ALA A 480 -6.14 -18.46 -28.01
CA ALA A 480 -5.87 -17.82 -29.29
C ALA A 480 -6.06 -16.33 -29.03
N ALA A 481 -5.03 -15.67 -28.47
CA ALA A 481 -5.08 -14.25 -28.19
C ALA A 481 -3.73 -13.60 -28.55
N THR A 482 -3.78 -12.47 -29.23
CA THR A 482 -2.62 -11.60 -29.45
C THR A 482 -2.71 -10.46 -28.45
N VAL A 483 -1.64 -10.18 -27.74
CA VAL A 483 -1.59 -9.21 -26.66
C VAL A 483 -0.47 -8.20 -26.93
N CYS A 484 -0.75 -6.91 -26.94
CA CYS A 484 0.25 -5.86 -27.14
C CYS A 484 0.72 -5.26 -25.82
N CYS A 485 2.03 -5.08 -25.68
CA CYS A 485 2.61 -4.38 -24.55
C CYS A 485 2.53 -2.87 -24.78
N ARG A 486 1.78 -2.14 -23.93
CA ARG A 486 1.69 -0.66 -24.00
C ARG A 486 3.05 0.02 -23.79
N LEU A 487 4.02 -0.70 -23.23
CA LEU A 487 5.38 -0.20 -23.03
C LEU A 487 6.22 -0.18 -24.32
N VAL A 488 5.85 -0.90 -25.39
CA VAL A 488 6.69 -0.98 -26.60
C VAL A 488 5.89 -1.00 -27.91
N GLU A 489 4.57 -0.94 -27.86
CA GLU A 489 3.71 -1.18 -29.05
C GLU A 489 4.08 -2.49 -29.78
N GLN A 490 4.42 -3.53 -29.02
CA GLN A 490 4.78 -4.84 -29.57
C GLN A 490 3.68 -5.85 -29.29
N ALA A 491 3.16 -6.46 -30.36
CA ALA A 491 2.19 -7.55 -30.31
C ALA A 491 2.85 -8.90 -29.98
N VAL A 492 2.23 -9.65 -29.09
CA VAL A 492 2.65 -10.97 -28.60
C VAL A 492 1.54 -11.95 -28.93
N VAL A 493 1.80 -12.88 -29.85
CA VAL A 493 0.80 -13.88 -30.25
C VAL A 493 0.86 -15.07 -29.29
N ILE A 494 -0.19 -15.23 -28.47
CA ILE A 494 -0.36 -16.37 -27.57
C ILE A 494 -1.25 -17.41 -28.29
N ARG A 495 -0.62 -18.46 -28.84
CA ARG A 495 -1.31 -19.56 -29.52
C ARG A 495 -1.14 -20.86 -28.74
N ASN A 496 -2.26 -21.53 -28.49
CA ASN A 496 -2.34 -22.94 -28.15
C ASN A 496 -3.15 -23.61 -29.27
N ARG A 497 -2.47 -24.23 -30.26
CA ARG A 497 -3.15 -24.86 -31.39
C ARG A 497 -3.33 -26.36 -31.13
N PRO A 498 -4.56 -26.90 -31.08
CA PRO A 498 -4.79 -28.24 -31.58
C PRO A 498 -4.66 -28.17 -33.10
N LYS A 499 -3.67 -28.89 -33.65
CA LYS A 499 -3.38 -29.14 -35.08
C LYS A 499 -4.31 -28.45 -36.10
N ALA A 500 -3.83 -27.38 -36.76
CA ALA A 500 -3.96 -27.12 -38.21
C ALA A 500 -3.48 -25.69 -38.62
N LEU A 501 -2.79 -25.64 -39.77
CA LEU A 501 -2.64 -24.55 -40.77
C LEU A 501 -2.18 -23.12 -40.40
N VAL A 502 -0.90 -22.86 -40.72
CA VAL A 502 -0.25 -21.65 -41.31
C VAL A 502 -0.96 -20.28 -41.22
N ALA A 503 -0.23 -19.25 -40.75
CA ALA A 503 -0.01 -17.95 -41.42
C ALA A 503 0.85 -17.04 -40.52
N TRP A 504 1.89 -16.45 -41.12
CA TRP A 504 2.74 -15.39 -40.60
C TRP A 504 2.19 -14.05 -41.10
N GLU A 505 2.12 -13.04 -40.24
CA GLU A 505 2.18 -11.64 -40.66
C GLU A 505 2.74 -10.79 -39.51
N LEU A 506 3.72 -9.97 -39.85
CA LEU A 506 4.37 -8.95 -39.02
C LEU A 506 3.56 -7.65 -39.16
N VAL A 507 3.15 -7.07 -38.03
CA VAL A 507 2.95 -5.62 -37.87
C VAL A 507 3.64 -5.21 -36.59
#